data_AF-A0AA47MVV3-F1
#
_entry.id   AF-A0AA47MVV3-F1
#
_cell.length_a   1.000
_cell.length_b   1.000
_cell.length_c   1.000
_cell.angle_alpha   90.00
_cell.angle_beta   90.00
_cell.angle_gamma   90.00
#
_symmetry.space_group_name_H-M   'P 1'
#
loop_
_entity.id
_entity.type
_entity.pdbx_description
1 polymer ?
#
loop_
_entity_poly.entity_id
_entity_poly.type
_entity_poly.pdbx_seq_one_letter_code
_entity_poly.pdbx_strand_id
1 'polypeptide(L)'
;MTSLEKSSLPSKYKALGYQHGVLPRLLWPLLVYEVPISTVERLERKMTYLRRWLGIPRSFCSIGLYSTGSKLQLPVASVVEEYKATKTHKAMMLRDSQDARVPQADIEVGTGRKWSASRALREAEDHLQHADIVGSVAKGRLGLGCSTRVSLVKANPKERCGMVQREVRKAEEEGDVSRL
;
A
#
# COMPACT_ATOMS: atom_id res chain seq x y z
N MET A 1 -6.99 9.10 18.48
CA MET A 1 -7.93 9.36 17.37
C MET A 1 -9.14 10.20 17.79
N THR A 2 -9.65 10.04 19.02
CA THR A 2 -10.77 10.83 19.58
C THR A 2 -10.57 12.35 19.55
N SER A 3 -9.33 12.85 19.65
CA SER A 3 -9.03 14.28 19.54
C SER A 3 -9.35 14.87 18.17
N LEU A 4 -9.07 14.14 17.08
CA LEU A 4 -9.38 14.60 15.72
C LEU A 4 -10.88 14.62 15.45
N GLU A 5 -11.62 13.64 15.98
CA GLU A 5 -13.08 13.59 15.87
C GLU A 5 -13.73 14.80 16.58
N LYS A 6 -13.25 15.10 17.79
CA LYS A 6 -13.73 16.20 18.63
C LYS A 6 -13.30 17.60 18.16
N SER A 7 -12.35 17.69 17.22
CA SER A 7 -11.91 18.99 16.70
C SER A 7 -13.03 19.66 15.89
N SER A 8 -13.12 20.98 15.95
CA SER A 8 -14.07 21.80 15.17
C SER A 8 -13.66 21.96 13.70
N LEU A 9 -12.66 21.20 13.25
CA LEU A 9 -12.15 21.30 11.88
C LEU A 9 -13.21 20.87 10.86
N PRO A 10 -13.28 21.56 9.70
CA PRO A 10 -14.08 21.08 8.58
C PRO A 10 -13.64 19.67 8.17
N SER A 11 -14.59 18.87 7.70
CA SER A 11 -14.40 17.45 7.38
C SER A 11 -13.22 17.14 6.46
N LYS A 12 -13.02 17.97 5.44
CA LYS A 12 -11.91 17.83 4.47
C LYS A 12 -10.54 17.89 5.17
N TYR A 13 -10.38 18.80 6.13
CA TYR A 13 -9.14 18.93 6.89
C TYR A 13 -8.94 17.77 7.87
N LYS A 14 -10.01 17.17 8.40
CA LYS A 14 -9.91 15.93 9.20
C LYS A 14 -9.40 14.75 8.38
N ALA A 15 -9.86 14.61 7.14
CA ALA A 15 -9.37 13.59 6.21
C ALA A 15 -7.89 13.81 5.84
N LEU A 16 -7.49 15.06 5.55
CA LEU A 16 -6.08 15.43 5.34
C LEU A 16 -5.21 15.14 6.58
N GLY A 17 -5.68 15.50 7.77
CA GLY A 17 -4.98 15.23 9.03
C GLY A 17 -4.84 13.74 9.31
N TYR A 18 -5.81 12.92 8.87
CA TYR A 18 -5.67 11.47 8.88
C TYR A 18 -4.55 11.01 7.93
N GLN A 19 -4.60 11.44 6.67
CA GLN A 19 -3.66 10.99 5.63
C GLN A 19 -2.21 11.34 5.95
N HIS A 20 -1.94 12.57 6.41
CA HIS A 20 -0.58 13.05 6.61
C HIS A 20 -0.10 13.02 8.08
N GLY A 21 -1.02 12.92 9.04
CA GLY A 21 -0.67 12.94 10.46
C GLY A 21 -0.86 11.59 11.13
N VAL A 22 -2.09 11.07 11.08
CA VAL A 22 -2.46 9.87 11.84
C VAL A 22 -1.92 8.60 11.19
N LEU A 23 -2.04 8.48 9.87
CA LEU A 23 -1.66 7.29 9.15
C LEU A 23 -0.15 7.00 9.28
N PRO A 24 0.78 7.95 9.08
CA PRO A 24 2.21 7.70 9.29
C PRO A 24 2.54 7.32 10.74
N ARG A 25 1.87 7.94 11.72
CA ARG A 25 2.06 7.64 13.15
C ARG A 25 1.55 6.25 13.53
N LEU A 26 0.48 5.78 12.89
CA LEU A 26 -0.06 4.44 13.09
C LEU A 26 0.82 3.38 12.38
N LEU A 27 1.37 3.73 11.23
CA LEU A 27 2.16 2.83 10.40
C LEU A 27 3.48 2.45 11.08
N TRP A 28 4.10 3.38 11.82
CA TRP A 28 5.35 3.15 12.54
C TRP A 28 5.30 1.97 13.52
N PRO A 29 4.39 1.90 14.52
CA PRO A 29 4.30 0.74 15.40
C PRO A 29 3.95 -0.53 14.63
N LEU A 30 3.10 -0.45 13.60
CA LEU A 30 2.76 -1.60 12.77
C LEU A 30 3.97 -2.15 12.00
N LEU A 31 4.91 -1.29 11.59
CA LEU A 31 6.17 -1.67 10.94
C LEU A 31 7.12 -2.37 11.92
N VAL A 32 7.30 -1.79 13.12
CA VAL A 32 8.24 -2.27 14.14
C VAL A 32 7.80 -3.63 14.69
N TYR A 33 6.54 -3.75 15.11
CA TYR A 33 6.02 -4.97 15.75
C TYR A 33 5.55 -6.02 14.75
N GLU A 34 5.60 -7.28 15.17
CA GLU A 34 5.00 -8.41 14.46
C GLU A 34 3.50 -8.47 14.71
N VAL A 35 2.76 -7.65 13.96
CA VAL A 35 1.30 -7.60 14.03
C VAL A 35 0.73 -8.42 12.87
N PRO A 36 -0.17 -9.39 13.10
CA PRO A 36 -0.79 -10.14 12.01
C PRO A 36 -1.77 -9.24 11.23
N ILE A 37 -1.89 -9.49 9.92
CA ILE A 37 -2.78 -8.72 9.03
C ILE A 37 -4.25 -8.68 9.52
N SER A 38 -4.72 -9.73 10.18
CA SER A 38 -6.10 -9.79 10.72
C SER A 38 -6.39 -8.72 11.77
N THR A 39 -5.38 -8.30 12.54
CA THR A 39 -5.50 -7.20 13.51
C THR A 39 -5.63 -5.85 12.81
N VAL A 40 -4.90 -5.66 11.70
CA VAL A 40 -4.95 -4.45 10.87
C VAL A 40 -6.31 -4.32 10.18
N GLU A 41 -6.84 -5.41 9.63
CA GLU A 41 -8.19 -5.43 9.05
C GLU A 41 -9.27 -5.09 10.09
N ARG A 42 -9.14 -5.62 11.32
CA ARG A 42 -10.04 -5.26 12.43
C ARG A 42 -9.93 -3.79 12.80
N LEU A 43 -8.73 -3.22 12.72
CA LEU A 43 -8.50 -1.80 13.01
C LEU A 43 -9.18 -0.93 11.94
N GLU A 44 -8.98 -1.24 10.66
CA GLU A 44 -9.61 -0.52 9.56
C GLU A 44 -11.14 -0.59 9.62
N ARG A 45 -11.71 -1.76 9.93
CA ARG A 45 -13.17 -1.90 10.15
C ARG A 45 -13.72 -0.98 11.23
N LYS A 46 -12.92 -0.60 12.23
CA LYS A 46 -13.32 0.36 13.28
C LYS A 46 -13.25 1.82 12.82
N MET A 47 -12.57 2.13 11.71
CA MET A 47 -12.41 3.48 11.17
C MET A 47 -13.65 4.01 10.42
N THR A 48 -14.83 3.82 10.99
CA THR A 48 -16.10 4.26 10.42
C THR A 48 -16.24 5.79 10.36
N TYR A 49 -15.40 6.52 11.09
CA TYR A 49 -15.38 7.98 11.13
C TYR A 49 -14.94 8.61 9.80
N LEU A 50 -14.14 7.93 8.98
CA LEU A 50 -13.69 8.46 7.68
C LEU A 50 -14.87 8.73 6.75
N ARG A 51 -15.81 7.78 6.66
CA ARG A 51 -17.04 7.92 5.88
C ARG A 51 -17.91 9.05 6.42
N ARG A 52 -18.01 9.16 7.75
CA ARG A 52 -18.76 10.22 8.42
C ARG A 52 -18.19 11.60 8.12
N TRP A 53 -16.86 11.75 8.15
CA TRP A 53 -16.22 13.02 7.82
C TRP A 53 -16.47 13.37 6.35
N LEU A 54 -16.29 12.43 5.42
CA LEU A 54 -16.48 12.69 3.99
C LEU A 54 -17.94 12.86 3.55
N GLY A 55 -18.92 12.66 4.46
CA GLY A 55 -20.34 12.74 4.12
C GLY A 55 -20.84 11.56 3.27
N ILE A 56 -20.09 10.45 3.27
CA ILE A 56 -20.37 9.27 2.45
C ILE A 56 -21.35 8.35 3.20
N PRO A 57 -22.40 7.81 2.53
CA PRO A 57 -23.30 6.83 3.14
C PRO A 57 -22.54 5.61 3.68
N ARG A 58 -23.04 5.02 4.78
CA ARG A 58 -22.43 3.82 5.38
C ARG A 58 -22.44 2.60 4.46
N SER A 59 -23.35 2.56 3.48
CA SER A 59 -23.47 1.52 2.46
C SER A 59 -22.41 1.61 1.36
N PHE A 60 -21.65 2.70 1.30
CA PHE A 60 -20.59 2.83 0.30
C PHE A 60 -19.51 1.78 0.53
N CYS A 61 -19.01 1.17 -0.55
CA CYS A 61 -18.01 0.12 -0.45
C CYS A 61 -16.66 0.66 0.06
N SER A 62 -15.81 -0.21 0.64
CA SER A 62 -14.41 0.11 0.97
C SER A 62 -13.58 0.35 -0.28
N ILE A 63 -13.82 -0.41 -1.35
CA ILE A 63 -13.10 -0.27 -2.62
C ILE A 63 -13.18 1.16 -3.16
N GLY A 64 -14.38 1.75 -3.25
CA GLY A 64 -14.55 3.10 -3.79
C GLY A 64 -14.06 4.20 -2.85
N LEU A 65 -13.77 3.86 -1.59
CA LEU A 65 -13.22 4.81 -0.63
C LEU A 65 -11.70 4.93 -0.76
N TYR A 66 -11.02 3.81 -1.03
CA TYR A 66 -9.57 3.71 -1.06
C TYR A 66 -8.99 3.57 -2.48
N SER A 67 -9.82 3.28 -3.49
CA SER A 67 -9.33 3.04 -4.85
C SER A 67 -8.54 4.21 -5.40
N THR A 68 -7.34 3.94 -5.92
CA THR A 68 -6.61 4.90 -6.75
C THR A 68 -6.91 4.71 -8.24
N GLY A 69 -7.33 3.52 -8.67
CA GLY A 69 -7.65 3.24 -10.09
C GLY A 69 -9.05 3.63 -10.58
N SER A 70 -10.00 3.97 -9.70
CA SER A 70 -11.40 4.24 -10.11
C SER A 70 -11.62 5.68 -10.57
N LYS A 71 -12.77 5.96 -11.21
CA LYS A 71 -13.15 7.34 -11.61
C LYS A 71 -13.30 8.29 -10.42
N LEU A 72 -13.55 7.76 -9.23
CA LEU A 72 -13.67 8.53 -7.99
C LEU A 72 -12.42 8.29 -7.13
N GLN A 73 -11.39 9.10 -7.36
CA GLN A 73 -10.17 9.03 -6.57
C GLN A 73 -10.31 9.94 -5.36
N LEU A 74 -10.40 9.34 -4.16
CA LEU A 74 -10.30 10.07 -2.91
C LEU A 74 -8.86 9.99 -2.42
N PRO A 75 -8.27 11.09 -1.90
CA PRO A 75 -6.91 11.08 -1.37
C PRO A 75 -6.87 10.45 0.04
N VAL A 76 -7.41 9.25 0.18
CA VAL A 76 -7.48 8.50 1.44
C VAL A 76 -6.92 7.12 1.18
N ALA A 77 -5.80 6.80 1.81
CA ALA A 77 -5.20 5.47 1.71
C ALA A 77 -5.80 4.50 2.73
N SER A 78 -5.95 3.24 2.33
CA SER A 78 -6.30 2.15 3.26
C SER A 78 -5.15 1.90 4.23
N VAL A 79 -5.50 1.56 5.48
CA VAL A 79 -4.49 1.12 6.46
C VAL A 79 -3.89 -0.21 6.04
N VAL A 80 -4.70 -1.09 5.46
CA VAL A 80 -4.27 -2.43 5.02
C VAL A 80 -3.32 -2.33 3.83
N GLU A 81 -3.63 -1.49 2.83
CA GLU A 81 -2.75 -1.24 1.69
C GLU A 81 -1.37 -0.71 2.13
N GLU A 82 -1.37 0.34 2.96
CA GLU A 82 -0.12 0.93 3.46
C GLU A 82 0.65 -0.02 4.38
N TYR A 83 -0.05 -0.81 5.19
CA TYR A 83 0.57 -1.85 6.01
C TYR A 83 1.29 -2.87 5.13
N LYS A 84 0.64 -3.36 4.07
CA LYS A 84 1.24 -4.33 3.13
C LYS A 84 2.46 -3.73 2.45
N ALA A 85 2.34 -2.53 1.88
CA ALA A 85 3.45 -1.83 1.23
C ALA A 85 4.63 -1.59 2.19
N THR A 86 4.35 -1.30 3.46
CA THR A 86 5.38 -1.03 4.46
C THR A 86 6.07 -2.31 4.95
N LYS A 87 5.32 -3.41 5.08
CA LYS A 87 5.87 -4.72 5.44
C LYS A 87 6.71 -5.32 4.31
N THR A 88 6.27 -5.21 3.06
CA THR A 88 7.09 -5.62 1.91
C THR A 88 8.36 -4.78 1.79
N HIS A 89 8.26 -3.46 2.03
CA HIS A 89 9.43 -2.61 2.10
C HIS A 89 10.41 -3.05 3.20
N LYS A 90 9.93 -3.38 4.40
CA LYS A 90 10.77 -3.92 5.48
C LYS A 90 11.49 -5.19 5.05
N ALA A 91 10.77 -6.12 4.41
CA ALA A 91 11.34 -7.37 3.94
C ALA A 91 12.45 -7.12 2.90
N MET A 92 12.21 -6.20 1.96
CA MET A 92 13.20 -5.78 0.97
C MET A 92 14.43 -5.13 1.62
N MET A 93 14.22 -4.23 2.59
CA MET A 93 15.33 -3.55 3.29
C MET A 93 16.21 -4.52 4.10
N LEU A 94 15.61 -5.54 4.71
CA LEU A 94 16.37 -6.56 5.44
C LEU A 94 17.19 -7.44 4.48
N ARG A 95 16.60 -7.84 3.35
CA ARG A 95 17.26 -8.65 2.32
C ARG A 95 18.38 -7.90 1.62
N ASP A 96 18.14 -6.64 1.26
CA ASP A 96 19.04 -5.81 0.45
C ASP A 96 19.96 -4.93 1.32
N SER A 97 20.08 -5.23 2.61
CA SER A 97 20.94 -4.50 3.55
C SER A 97 22.43 -4.61 3.17
N GLN A 98 23.18 -3.52 3.35
CA GLN A 98 24.62 -3.49 3.11
C GLN A 98 25.42 -4.27 4.17
N ASP A 99 24.88 -4.38 5.38
CA ASP A 99 25.50 -5.18 6.44
C ASP A 99 25.23 -6.66 6.18
N ALA A 100 26.28 -7.42 5.87
CA ALA A 100 26.21 -8.85 5.56
C ALA A 100 25.58 -9.69 6.70
N ARG A 101 25.65 -9.23 7.95
CA ARG A 101 25.04 -9.95 9.09
C ARG A 101 23.51 -9.94 9.04
N VAL A 102 22.91 -8.91 8.44
CA VAL A 102 21.46 -8.73 8.42
C VAL A 102 20.79 -9.75 7.50
N PRO A 103 21.22 -9.94 6.22
CA PRO A 103 20.71 -11.02 5.39
C PRO A 103 21.08 -12.41 5.92
N GLN A 104 22.25 -12.58 6.53
CA GLN A 104 22.68 -13.87 7.11
C GLN A 104 21.81 -14.32 8.29
N ALA A 105 21.23 -13.37 9.03
CA ALA A 105 20.36 -13.68 10.15
C ALA A 105 18.97 -14.21 9.73
N ASP A 106 18.65 -14.19 8.43
CA ASP A 106 17.40 -14.69 7.84
C ASP A 106 16.14 -14.26 8.59
N ILE A 107 16.07 -12.96 8.91
CA ILE A 107 14.99 -12.39 9.70
C ILE A 107 13.72 -12.32 8.86
N GLU A 108 12.77 -13.21 9.14
CA GLU A 108 11.46 -13.17 8.49
C GLU A 108 10.56 -12.05 9.05
N VAL A 109 9.82 -11.39 8.16
CA VAL A 109 8.86 -10.35 8.55
C VAL A 109 7.53 -10.98 8.97
N GLY A 110 7.35 -11.13 10.30
CA GLY A 110 6.12 -11.64 10.91
C GLY A 110 4.86 -10.84 10.52
N THR A 111 4.01 -11.45 9.70
CA THR A 111 2.76 -10.87 9.14
C THR A 111 1.52 -11.74 9.41
N GLY A 112 1.70 -12.85 10.13
CA GLY A 112 0.66 -13.84 10.45
C GLY A 112 0.50 -14.90 9.35
N ARG A 113 -0.55 -15.73 9.47
CA ARG A 113 -0.79 -16.85 8.53
C ARG A 113 -1.52 -16.46 7.25
N LYS A 114 -2.34 -15.40 7.29
CA LYS A 114 -3.25 -15.03 6.19
C LYS A 114 -2.53 -14.37 5.02
N TRP A 115 -1.42 -13.69 5.28
CA TRP A 115 -0.65 -12.96 4.27
C TRP A 115 0.82 -12.96 4.66
N SER A 116 1.71 -13.07 3.67
CA SER A 116 3.15 -13.07 3.84
C SER A 116 3.79 -11.95 3.02
N ALA A 117 4.61 -11.13 3.69
CA ALA A 117 5.33 -10.04 3.04
C ALA A 117 6.40 -10.54 2.06
N SER A 118 7.10 -11.65 2.36
CA SER A 118 8.12 -12.22 1.47
C SER A 118 7.50 -12.75 0.17
N ARG A 119 6.35 -13.42 0.29
CA ARG A 119 5.58 -13.88 -0.88
C ARG A 119 5.09 -12.72 -1.73
N ALA A 120 4.49 -11.69 -1.12
CA ALA A 120 4.02 -10.52 -1.84
C ALA A 120 5.16 -9.72 -2.50
N LEU A 121 6.33 -9.66 -1.85
CA LEU A 121 7.54 -9.06 -2.43
C LEU A 121 7.95 -9.81 -3.70
N ARG A 122 8.02 -11.14 -3.64
CA ARG A 122 8.38 -11.97 -4.80
C ARG A 122 7.36 -11.84 -5.93
N GLU A 123 6.06 -11.92 -5.63
CA GLU A 123 5.00 -11.75 -6.63
C GLU A 123 5.08 -10.37 -7.31
N ALA A 124 5.35 -9.31 -6.54
CA ALA A 124 5.57 -7.97 -7.09
C ALA A 124 6.83 -7.88 -7.97
N GLU A 125 7.94 -8.49 -7.56
CA GLU A 125 9.16 -8.57 -8.38
C GLU A 125 8.91 -9.34 -9.68
N ASP A 126 8.22 -10.48 -9.62
CA ASP A 126 7.87 -11.30 -10.78
C ASP A 126 6.97 -10.52 -11.76
N HIS A 127 5.99 -9.76 -11.26
CA HIS A 127 5.15 -8.89 -12.07
C HIS A 127 5.95 -7.77 -12.75
N LEU A 128 6.88 -7.16 -12.00
CA LEU A 128 7.75 -6.11 -12.54
C LEU A 128 8.71 -6.66 -13.59
N GLN A 129 9.27 -7.86 -13.39
CA GLN A 129 10.10 -8.56 -14.38
C GLN A 129 9.29 -8.94 -15.62
N HIS A 130 8.11 -9.54 -15.45
CA HIS A 130 7.23 -9.87 -16.56
C HIS A 130 6.91 -8.64 -17.39
N ALA A 131 6.58 -7.53 -16.72
CA ALA A 131 6.18 -6.33 -17.43
C ALA A 131 7.39 -5.53 -17.98
N ASP A 132 8.63 -5.85 -17.58
CA ASP A 132 9.85 -5.43 -18.28
C ASP A 132 10.08 -6.26 -19.57
N ILE A 133 9.77 -7.56 -19.56
CA ILE A 133 9.84 -8.44 -20.74
C ILE A 133 8.83 -8.00 -21.80
N VAL A 134 7.59 -7.72 -21.39
CA VAL A 134 6.54 -7.22 -22.30
C VAL A 134 6.92 -5.86 -22.89
N GLY A 135 7.69 -5.05 -22.15
CA GLY A 135 8.10 -3.71 -22.57
C GLY A 135 6.94 -2.70 -22.61
N SER A 136 7.14 -1.60 -23.32
CA SER A 136 6.14 -0.54 -23.45
C SER A 136 5.05 -0.93 -24.45
N VAL A 137 3.85 -1.20 -23.95
CA VAL A 137 2.65 -1.48 -24.77
C VAL A 137 1.91 -0.18 -25.11
N ALA A 138 1.28 -0.14 -26.28
CA ALA A 138 0.40 0.97 -26.66
C ALA A 138 -0.77 1.09 -25.66
N LYS A 139 -0.94 2.28 -25.07
CA LYS A 139 -2.06 2.56 -24.15
C LYS A 139 -3.18 3.28 -24.90
N GLY A 140 -4.31 2.60 -25.09
CA GLY A 140 -5.47 3.17 -25.79
C GLY A 140 -5.11 3.64 -27.20
N ARG A 141 -5.43 4.90 -27.53
CA ARG A 141 -5.12 5.52 -28.83
C ARG A 141 -3.83 6.36 -28.85
N LEU A 142 -3.01 6.27 -27.80
CA LEU A 142 -1.79 7.09 -27.68
C LEU A 142 -0.65 6.60 -28.59
N GLY A 143 -0.70 5.35 -29.08
CA GLY A 143 0.38 4.76 -29.86
C GLY A 143 1.53 4.24 -28.99
N LEU A 144 2.55 3.69 -29.66
CA LEU A 144 3.75 3.13 -29.02
C LEU A 144 4.71 4.27 -28.60
N GLY A 145 5.41 4.09 -27.47
CA GLY A 145 6.42 5.04 -27.00
C GLY A 145 5.90 6.21 -26.15
N CYS A 146 4.59 6.42 -26.05
CA CYS A 146 4.01 7.47 -25.20
C CYS A 146 4.09 7.18 -23.69
N SER A 147 4.31 5.93 -23.29
CA SER A 147 4.56 5.58 -21.89
C SER A 147 6.02 5.17 -21.70
N THR A 148 6.73 5.98 -20.92
CA THR A 148 8.06 5.63 -20.40
C THR A 148 7.91 4.76 -19.15
N ARG A 149 8.68 3.68 -19.10
CA ARG A 149 8.75 2.78 -17.97
C ARG A 149 10.21 2.64 -17.58
N VAL A 150 10.49 2.77 -16.29
CA VAL A 150 11.81 2.42 -15.73
C VAL A 150 11.83 0.91 -15.51
N SER A 151 12.83 0.24 -16.05
CA SER A 151 13.02 -1.19 -15.81
C SER A 151 13.51 -1.44 -14.39
N LEU A 152 13.02 -2.51 -13.76
CA LEU A 152 13.43 -2.96 -12.44
C LEU A 152 14.94 -3.17 -12.34
N VAL A 153 15.57 -3.67 -13.42
CA VAL A 153 17.01 -3.97 -13.47
C VAL A 153 17.84 -2.68 -13.48
N LYS A 154 17.34 -1.62 -14.11
CA LYS A 154 18.04 -0.34 -14.25
C LYS A 154 17.78 0.62 -13.09
N ALA A 155 16.79 0.33 -12.25
CA ALA A 155 16.36 1.20 -11.17
C ALA A 155 17.35 1.18 -9.98
N ASN A 156 17.56 2.35 -9.37
CA ASN A 156 18.32 2.48 -8.12
C ASN A 156 17.57 1.76 -6.97
N PRO A 157 18.23 1.17 -5.96
CA PRO A 157 17.58 0.61 -4.76
C PRO A 157 16.35 1.38 -4.22
N LYS A 158 16.43 2.71 -4.12
CA LYS A 158 15.29 3.54 -3.67
C LYS A 158 14.12 3.53 -4.65
N GLU A 159 14.42 3.56 -5.95
CA GLU A 159 13.42 3.48 -7.01
C GLU A 159 12.80 2.08 -7.09
N ARG A 160 13.61 1.02 -6.96
CA ARG A 160 13.14 -0.37 -6.91
C ARG A 160 12.15 -0.57 -5.76
N CYS A 161 12.49 -0.08 -4.58
CA CYS A 161 11.58 -0.06 -3.44
C CYS A 161 10.27 0.67 -3.77
N GLY A 162 10.35 1.86 -4.36
CA GLY A 162 9.16 2.60 -4.77
C GLY A 162 8.30 1.86 -5.80
N MET A 163 8.92 1.16 -6.76
CA MET A 163 8.22 0.34 -7.76
C MET A 163 7.51 -0.84 -7.12
N VAL A 164 8.20 -1.60 -6.26
CA VAL A 164 7.63 -2.74 -5.54
C VAL A 164 6.46 -2.29 -4.66
N GLN A 165 6.60 -1.20 -3.89
CA GLN A 165 5.51 -0.69 -3.06
C GLN A 165 4.28 -0.29 -3.90
N ARG A 166 4.47 0.30 -5.09
CA ARG A 166 3.36 0.64 -6.00
C ARG A 166 2.68 -0.62 -6.54
N GLU A 167 3.46 -1.63 -6.92
CA GLU A 167 2.91 -2.89 -7.43
C GLU A 167 2.12 -3.64 -6.36
N VAL A 168 2.61 -3.63 -5.10
CA VAL A 168 1.89 -4.22 -3.96
C VAL A 168 0.57 -3.51 -3.69
N ARG A 169 0.53 -2.16 -3.77
CA ARG A 169 -0.73 -1.40 -3.65
C ARG A 169 -1.70 -1.76 -4.78
N LYS A 170 -1.21 -1.83 -6.02
CA LYS A 170 -2.00 -2.20 -7.20
C LYS A 170 -2.57 -3.61 -7.11
N ALA A 171 -1.78 -4.58 -6.67
CA ALA A 171 -2.23 -5.96 -6.48
C ALA A 171 -3.32 -6.07 -5.40
N GLU A 172 -3.24 -5.26 -4.35
CA GLU A 172 -4.30 -5.21 -3.33
C GLU A 172 -5.60 -4.63 -3.88
N GLU A 173 -5.53 -3.52 -4.61
CA GLU A 173 -6.70 -2.94 -5.27
C GLU A 173 -7.37 -3.95 -6.22
N GLU A 174 -6.59 -4.65 -7.05
CA GLU A 174 -7.10 -5.70 -7.95
C GLU A 174 -7.74 -6.86 -7.18
N GLY A 175 -7.14 -7.26 -6.06
CA GLY A 175 -7.67 -8.29 -5.17
C GLY A 175 -9.01 -7.89 -4.53
N ASP A 176 -9.17 -6.62 -4.16
CA ASP A 176 -10.42 -6.11 -3.59
C ASP A 176 -11.51 -5.90 -4.65
N VAL A 177 -11.15 -5.50 -5.87
CA VAL A 177 -12.11 -5.44 -6.99
C VAL A 177 -12.66 -6.82 -7.31
N SER A 178 -11.83 -7.85 -7.28
CA SER A 178 -12.22 -9.23 -7.58
C SER A 178 -13.17 -9.86 -6.54
N ARG A 179 -13.35 -9.22 -5.38
CA ARG A 179 -14.22 -9.69 -4.28
C ARG A 179 -15.64 -9.10 -4.34
N LEU A 180 -15.93 -8.22 -5.29
CA LEU A 180 -17.23 -7.56 -5.50
C LEU A 180 -18.08 -8.33 -6.51
#